data_AF-A0A9D4VDL9-F1
#
_entry.id   AF-A0A9D4VDL9-F1
#
_cell.length_a   1.000
_cell.length_b   1.000
_cell.length_c   1.000
_cell.angle_alpha   90.00
_cell.angle_beta   90.00
_cell.angle_gamma   90.00
#
_symmetry.space_group_name_H-M   'P 1'
#
loop_
_entity.id
_entity.type
_entity.pdbx_description
1 polymer ?
#
loop_
_entity_poly.entity_id
_entity_poly.type
_entity_poly.pdbx_seq_one_letter_code
_entity_poly.pdbx_strand_id
1 'polypeptide(L)'
;MACLSGMDSTVYAAIASTAQLTSAWMMLKTASKMLFEICPYLKTAPYFANQYILKAASGAARIHIVDYGIFYGLQWPCLIYALAHRMEGPPFVRITGIELPTKPTDVNPSSSIEGTGRCLIEYAKTYNVPFKYHANAATNWEEIEPASIRISPDEV
;
A
#
# COMPACT_ATOMS: atom_id res chain seq x y z
N MET A 1 -20.13 25.66 -11.79
CA MET A 1 -20.20 24.94 -13.07
C MET A 1 -19.62 25.81 -14.16
N ALA A 2 -18.45 25.46 -14.70
CA ALA A 2 -17.95 25.97 -15.97
C ALA A 2 -16.95 24.95 -16.53
N CYS A 3 -17.38 24.24 -17.57
CA CYS A 3 -16.52 23.49 -18.48
C CYS A 3 -15.90 24.51 -19.43
N LEU A 4 -14.57 24.64 -19.45
CA LEU A 4 -13.84 25.42 -20.44
C LEU A 4 -13.02 24.45 -21.31
N SER A 5 -13.67 24.03 -22.38
CA SER A 5 -13.09 23.80 -23.72
C SER A 5 -11.62 23.35 -23.80
N GLY A 6 -11.43 22.06 -24.07
CA GLY A 6 -10.73 21.61 -25.28
C GLY A 6 -9.24 21.90 -25.47
N MET A 7 -8.50 22.30 -24.44
CA MET A 7 -7.03 22.48 -24.47
C MET A 7 -6.28 21.64 -23.43
N ASP A 8 -6.87 20.52 -22.98
CA ASP A 8 -6.33 19.77 -21.84
C ASP A 8 -5.26 18.73 -22.18
N SER A 9 -5.36 17.99 -23.30
CA SER A 9 -4.51 16.79 -23.47
C SER A 9 -3.05 17.10 -23.86
N THR A 10 -2.81 18.10 -24.70
CA THR A 10 -1.46 18.48 -25.16
C THR A 10 -0.68 19.27 -24.12
N VAL A 11 -1.38 20.09 -23.30
CA VAL A 11 -0.73 20.80 -22.19
C VAL A 11 -0.37 19.81 -21.09
N TYR A 12 -1.28 18.89 -20.67
CA TYR A 12 -0.98 17.84 -19.70
C TYR A 12 0.21 16.95 -20.13
N ALA A 13 0.29 16.59 -21.41
CA ALA A 13 1.40 15.81 -21.94
C ALA A 13 2.74 16.59 -21.95
N ALA A 14 2.72 17.91 -22.14
CA ALA A 14 3.91 18.74 -22.20
C ALA A 14 4.53 19.04 -20.82
N ILE A 15 3.73 19.14 -19.75
CA ILE A 15 4.21 19.24 -18.36
C ILE A 15 4.68 17.89 -17.79
N ALA A 16 4.35 16.78 -18.45
CA ALA A 16 4.71 15.43 -18.07
C ALA A 16 6.13 15.03 -18.54
N SER A 17 7.15 15.89 -18.33
CA SER A 17 8.54 15.47 -18.53
C SER A 17 8.94 14.44 -17.46
N THR A 18 9.65 13.38 -17.87
CA THR A 18 10.04 12.28 -16.97
C THR A 18 10.84 12.73 -15.75
N ALA A 19 11.63 13.81 -15.85
CA ALA A 19 12.38 14.38 -14.73
C ALA A 19 11.50 15.14 -13.71
N GLN A 20 10.50 15.90 -14.16
CA GLN A 20 9.55 16.59 -13.27
C GLN A 20 8.62 15.60 -12.57
N LEU A 21 8.27 14.50 -13.23
CA LEU A 21 7.41 13.45 -12.70
C LEU A 21 8.05 12.64 -11.56
N THR A 22 9.37 12.47 -11.54
CA THR A 22 10.07 11.80 -10.43
C THR A 22 10.14 12.71 -9.20
N SER A 23 10.38 14.01 -9.40
CA SER A 23 10.38 15.03 -8.35
C SER A 23 8.98 15.22 -7.74
N ALA A 24 7.94 15.34 -8.57
CA ALA A 24 6.56 15.48 -8.12
C ALA A 24 6.06 14.26 -7.33
N TRP A 25 6.38 13.05 -7.77
CA TRP A 25 6.04 11.83 -7.05
C TRP A 25 6.67 11.78 -5.66
N MET A 26 7.97 12.12 -5.56
CA MET A 26 8.66 12.15 -4.27
C MET A 26 8.08 13.21 -3.34
N MET A 27 7.71 14.38 -3.88
CA MET A 27 7.00 15.43 -3.13
C MET A 27 5.63 14.94 -2.65
N LEU A 28 4.83 14.31 -3.51
CA LEU A 28 3.51 13.78 -3.15
C LEU A 28 3.62 12.70 -2.06
N LYS A 29 4.56 11.76 -2.20
CA LYS A 29 4.82 10.73 -1.20
C LYS A 29 5.22 11.34 0.16
N THR A 30 6.08 12.36 0.13
CA THR A 30 6.55 13.05 1.34
C THR A 30 5.43 13.85 2.00
N ALA A 31 4.67 14.62 1.22
CA ALA A 31 3.52 15.38 1.71
C ALA A 31 2.42 14.46 2.27
N SER A 32 2.13 13.34 1.61
CA SER A 32 1.16 12.35 2.07
C SER A 32 1.57 11.75 3.42
N LYS A 33 2.86 11.41 3.58
CA LYS A 33 3.40 10.95 4.86
C LYS A 33 3.24 11.98 5.97
N MET A 34 3.66 13.23 5.73
CA MET A 34 3.52 14.31 6.70
C MET A 34 2.05 14.53 7.08
N LEU A 35 1.16 14.57 6.09
CA LEU A 35 -0.27 14.75 6.33
C LEU A 35 -0.84 13.58 7.14
N PHE A 36 -0.46 12.35 6.82
CA PHE A 36 -0.85 11.17 7.59
C PHE A 36 -0.36 11.26 9.04
N GLU A 37 0.86 11.77 9.28
CA GLU A 37 1.42 11.92 10.62
C GLU A 37 0.71 13.00 11.45
N ILE A 38 0.42 14.16 10.87
CA ILE A 38 -0.11 15.33 11.59
C ILE A 38 -1.65 15.38 11.64
N CYS A 39 -2.36 14.73 10.71
CA CYS A 39 -3.81 14.78 10.60
C CYS A 39 -4.46 13.55 11.24
N PRO A 40 -5.11 13.66 12.41
CA PRO A 40 -5.74 12.53 13.07
C PRO A 40 -6.86 11.91 12.24
N TYR A 41 -7.55 12.71 11.44
CA TYR A 41 -8.66 12.25 10.59
C TYR A 41 -8.22 11.14 9.64
N LEU A 42 -7.04 11.27 9.01
CA LEU A 42 -6.53 10.27 8.09
C LEU A 42 -6.12 8.95 8.77
N LYS A 43 -5.92 8.95 10.09
CA LYS A 43 -5.61 7.75 10.86
C LYS A 43 -6.85 7.02 11.35
N THR A 44 -8.03 7.65 11.35
CA THR A 44 -9.25 7.07 11.94
C THR A 44 -9.66 5.75 11.28
N ALA A 45 -9.82 5.74 9.96
CA ALA A 45 -10.20 4.54 9.23
C ALA A 45 -9.12 3.42 9.34
N PRO A 46 -7.83 3.68 9.08
CA PRO A 46 -6.77 2.69 9.33
C PRO A 46 -6.72 2.17 10.77
N TYR A 47 -6.96 3.02 11.76
CA TYR A 47 -6.99 2.62 13.17
C TYR A 47 -8.09 1.59 13.42
N PHE A 48 -9.34 1.89 13.03
CA PHE A 48 -10.44 0.95 13.21
C PHE A 48 -10.23 -0.32 12.39
N ALA A 49 -9.80 -0.20 11.13
CA ALA A 49 -9.50 -1.36 10.29
C ALA A 49 -8.47 -2.28 10.97
N ASN A 50 -7.38 -1.73 11.48
CA ASN A 50 -6.34 -2.51 12.17
C ASN A 50 -6.87 -3.16 13.46
N GLN A 51 -7.76 -2.50 14.21
CA GLN A 51 -8.40 -3.10 15.39
C GLN A 51 -9.25 -4.33 15.02
N TYR A 52 -10.04 -4.24 13.96
CA TYR A 52 -10.85 -5.36 13.48
C TYR A 52 -10.00 -6.49 12.90
N ILE A 53 -8.93 -6.17 12.17
CA ILE A 53 -7.96 -7.17 11.68
C ILE A 53 -7.31 -7.90 12.86
N LEU A 54 -6.83 -7.18 13.88
CA LEU A 54 -6.24 -7.79 15.08
C LEU A 54 -7.22 -8.73 15.78
N LYS A 55 -8.49 -8.33 15.88
CA LYS A 55 -9.55 -9.16 16.47
C LYS A 55 -9.82 -10.41 15.63
N ALA A 56 -9.94 -10.26 14.31
CA ALA A 56 -10.20 -11.37 13.40
C ALA A 56 -9.02 -12.36 13.33
N ALA A 57 -7.79 -11.86 13.44
CA ALA A 57 -6.57 -12.65 13.39
C ALA A 57 -6.12 -13.20 14.77
N SER A 58 -6.96 -13.07 15.80
CA SER A 58 -6.64 -13.59 17.14
C SER A 58 -6.39 -15.10 17.09
N GLY A 59 -5.29 -15.55 17.70
CA GLY A 59 -4.85 -16.95 17.67
C GLY A 59 -4.30 -17.44 16.32
N ALA A 60 -4.44 -16.69 15.23
CA ALA A 60 -3.94 -17.10 13.93
C ALA A 60 -2.41 -17.11 13.90
N ALA A 61 -1.83 -18.21 13.40
CA ALA A 61 -0.38 -18.35 13.21
C ALA A 61 0.12 -17.71 11.91
N ARG A 62 -0.77 -17.56 10.92
CA ARG A 62 -0.49 -16.97 9.61
C ARG A 62 -1.63 -16.07 9.19
N ILE A 63 -1.29 -14.88 8.72
CA ILE A 63 -2.25 -13.84 8.32
C ILE A 63 -1.94 -13.42 6.90
N HIS A 64 -2.98 -13.35 6.05
CA HIS A 64 -2.87 -12.78 4.70
C HIS A 64 -3.77 -11.57 4.54
N ILE A 65 -3.14 -10.40 4.38
CA ILE A 65 -3.82 -9.15 4.11
C ILE A 65 -3.77 -8.88 2.60
N VAL A 66 -4.93 -8.60 2.01
CA VAL A 66 -5.05 -8.12 0.63
C VAL A 66 -5.50 -6.66 0.69
N ASP A 67 -4.65 -5.75 0.21
CA ASP A 67 -4.88 -4.31 0.30
C ASP A 67 -5.01 -3.69 -1.10
N TYR A 68 -6.21 -3.17 -1.38
CA TYR A 68 -6.52 -2.42 -2.59
C TYR A 68 -6.26 -0.93 -2.34
N GLY A 69 -5.22 -0.39 -3.00
CA GLY A 69 -4.74 0.96 -2.74
C GLY A 69 -3.75 0.97 -1.58
N ILE A 70 -2.64 0.22 -1.73
CA ILE A 70 -1.60 0.07 -0.70
C ILE A 70 -1.05 1.40 -0.17
N PHE A 71 -1.19 2.50 -0.92
CA PHE A 71 -0.98 3.89 -0.49
C PHE A 71 0.31 4.08 0.32
N TYR A 72 1.45 3.77 -0.31
CA TYR A 72 2.79 3.83 0.29
C TYR A 72 3.00 2.96 1.55
N GLY A 73 2.03 2.12 1.90
CA GLY A 73 2.03 1.22 3.04
C GLY A 73 1.79 1.90 4.38
N LEU A 74 1.24 3.12 4.44
CA LEU A 74 1.21 3.92 5.68
C LEU A 74 0.40 3.31 6.82
N GLN A 75 -0.61 2.50 6.51
CA GLN A 75 -1.45 1.82 7.51
C GLN A 75 -0.70 0.69 8.25
N TRP A 76 0.15 -0.04 7.54
CA TRP A 76 0.61 -1.36 7.95
C TRP A 76 1.70 -1.37 9.05
N PRO A 77 2.60 -0.37 9.17
CA PRO A 77 3.57 -0.32 10.27
C PRO A 77 2.92 -0.43 11.66
N CYS A 78 1.81 0.28 11.91
CA CYS A 78 1.11 0.19 13.19
C CYS A 78 0.54 -1.21 13.46
N LEU A 79 0.03 -1.89 12.44
CA LEU A 79 -0.48 -3.26 12.57
C LEU A 79 0.66 -4.26 12.81
N ILE A 80 1.76 -4.15 12.05
CA ILE A 80 2.95 -5.00 12.21
C ILE A 80 3.49 -4.86 13.64
N TYR A 81 3.61 -3.64 14.14
CA TYR A 81 4.01 -3.39 15.52
C TYR A 81 3.08 -4.05 16.53
N ALA A 82 1.75 -3.92 16.37
CA ALA A 82 0.78 -4.54 17.26
C ALA A 82 0.84 -6.08 17.21
N LEU A 83 0.98 -6.67 16.01
CA LEU A 83 1.12 -8.11 15.83
C LEU A 83 2.40 -8.66 16.47
N ALA A 84 3.49 -7.89 16.46
CA ALA A 84 4.74 -8.27 17.12
C ALA A 84 4.63 -8.42 18.64
N HIS A 85 3.68 -7.70 19.26
CA HIS A 85 3.48 -7.65 20.71
C HIS A 85 2.26 -8.44 21.19
N ARG A 86 1.71 -9.31 20.34
CA ARG A 86 0.66 -10.24 20.76
C ARG A 86 1.16 -11.21 21.82
N MET A 87 0.27 -11.61 22.73
CA MET A 87 0.60 -12.56 23.79
C MET A 87 1.04 -13.92 23.25
N GLU A 88 0.49 -14.34 22.11
CA GLU A 88 0.84 -15.63 21.48
C GLU A 88 2.16 -15.57 20.68
N GLY A 89 2.78 -14.39 20.59
CA GLY A 89 3.94 -14.11 19.74
C GLY A 89 3.57 -13.62 18.34
N PRO A 90 4.57 -13.18 17.56
CA PRO A 90 4.37 -12.67 16.20
C PRO A 90 3.93 -13.79 15.24
N PRO A 91 2.82 -13.61 14.49
CA PRO A 91 2.44 -14.53 13.43
C PRO A 91 3.30 -14.31 12.18
N PHE A 92 3.25 -15.26 11.25
CA PHE A 92 3.68 -14.98 9.88
C PHE A 92 2.67 -14.06 9.21
N VAL A 93 3.15 -12.97 8.59
CA VAL A 93 2.31 -11.98 7.94
C VAL A 93 2.66 -11.89 6.46
N ARG A 94 1.64 -12.02 5.61
CA ARG A 94 1.74 -11.73 4.19
C ARG A 94 0.86 -10.54 3.85
N ILE A 95 1.40 -9.59 3.09
CA ILE A 95 0.60 -8.51 2.50
C ILE A 95 0.70 -8.58 0.98
N THR A 96 -0.44 -8.71 0.32
CA THR A 96 -0.57 -8.46 -1.13
C THR A 96 -1.03 -7.02 -1.31
N GLY A 97 -0.14 -6.16 -1.78
CA GLY A 97 -0.46 -4.76 -2.07
C GLY A 97 -0.80 -4.57 -3.54
N ILE A 98 -1.99 -4.04 -3.77
CA ILE A 98 -2.56 -3.75 -5.08
C ILE A 98 -2.55 -2.23 -5.27
N GLU A 99 -2.08 -1.76 -6.42
CA GLU A 99 -2.11 -0.35 -6.77
C GLU A 99 -2.24 -0.18 -8.29
N LEU A 100 -2.89 0.91 -8.69
CA LEU A 100 -2.97 1.29 -10.10
C LEU A 100 -1.68 1.99 -10.55
N PRO A 101 -1.28 1.87 -11.83
CA PRO A 101 -0.21 2.67 -12.40
C PRO A 101 -0.48 4.16 -12.16
N THR A 102 0.48 4.84 -11.56
CA THR A 102 0.34 6.28 -11.25
C THR A 102 0.74 7.16 -12.43
N LYS A 103 1.40 6.61 -13.46
CA LYS A 103 1.66 7.31 -14.73
C LYS A 103 1.42 6.41 -15.94
N PRO A 104 0.81 6.94 -17.03
CA PRO A 104 0.67 6.22 -18.28
C PRO A 104 2.02 5.90 -18.97
N THR A 105 3.09 6.60 -18.60
CA THR A 105 4.44 6.43 -19.16
C THR A 105 5.41 5.74 -18.20
N ASP A 106 4.93 5.10 -17.14
CA ASP A 106 5.81 4.39 -16.21
C ASP A 106 6.46 3.21 -16.94
N VAL A 107 7.76 3.31 -17.19
CA VAL A 107 8.59 2.24 -17.76
C VAL A 107 8.61 1.01 -16.85
N ASN A 108 8.27 1.19 -15.56
CA ASN A 108 8.04 0.11 -14.62
C ASN A 108 6.94 0.48 -13.58
N PRO A 109 5.66 0.19 -13.87
CA PRO A 109 4.53 0.49 -12.98
C PRO A 109 4.62 -0.18 -11.60
N SER A 110 5.32 -1.32 -11.48
CA SER A 110 5.45 -2.05 -10.21
C SER A 110 6.53 -1.48 -9.29
N SER A 111 7.47 -0.67 -9.81
CA SER A 111 8.63 -0.18 -9.05
C SER A 111 8.28 0.56 -7.75
N SER A 112 7.18 1.32 -7.76
CA SER A 112 6.66 2.02 -6.59
C SER A 112 6.08 1.07 -5.55
N ILE A 113 5.26 0.11 -6.00
CA ILE A 113 4.61 -0.90 -5.16
C ILE A 113 5.67 -1.80 -4.52
N GLU A 114 6.67 -2.22 -5.29
CA GLU A 114 7.84 -2.95 -4.80
C GLU A 114 8.66 -2.13 -3.80
N GLY A 115 8.80 -0.82 -4.02
CA GLY A 115 9.41 0.10 -3.08
C GLY A 115 8.68 0.14 -1.73
N THR A 116 7.35 0.19 -1.74
CA THR A 116 6.52 0.05 -0.54
C THR A 116 6.77 -1.29 0.14
N GLY A 117 6.78 -2.38 -0.62
CA GLY A 117 7.06 -3.71 -0.11
C GLY A 117 8.39 -3.83 0.62
N ARG A 118 9.46 -3.28 0.03
CA ARG A 118 10.80 -3.23 0.67
C ARG A 118 10.77 -2.49 2.01
N CYS A 119 10.10 -1.34 2.08
CA CYS A 119 9.97 -0.60 3.33
C CYS A 119 9.23 -1.40 4.41
N LEU A 120 8.14 -2.10 4.04
CA LEU A 120 7.39 -2.93 4.98
C LEU A 120 8.18 -4.16 5.46
N ILE A 121 8.94 -4.80 4.57
CA ILE A 121 9.83 -5.92 4.91
C ILE A 121 10.87 -5.49 5.96
N GLU A 122 11.57 -4.37 5.72
CA GLU A 122 12.58 -3.86 6.66
C GLU A 122 11.95 -3.44 8.01
N TYR A 123 10.76 -2.84 7.98
CA TYR A 123 10.03 -2.50 9.19
C TYR A 123 9.64 -3.75 9.99
N ALA A 124 9.08 -4.78 9.35
CA ALA A 124 8.71 -6.03 9.99
C ALA A 124 9.93 -6.76 10.60
N LYS A 125 11.07 -6.73 9.90
CA LYS A 125 12.34 -7.26 10.39
C LYS A 125 12.80 -6.58 11.68
N THR A 126 12.58 -5.27 11.82
CA THR A 126 12.91 -4.51 13.04
C THR A 126 12.20 -5.05 14.28
N TYR A 127 11.01 -5.64 14.12
CA TYR A 127 10.21 -6.23 15.20
C TYR A 127 10.19 -7.77 15.18
N ASN A 128 11.09 -8.40 14.41
CA ASN A 128 11.17 -9.86 14.26
C ASN A 128 9.86 -10.53 13.84
N VAL A 129 9.04 -9.84 13.05
CA VAL A 129 7.82 -10.42 12.48
C VAL A 129 8.17 -11.15 11.17
N PRO A 130 7.92 -12.47 11.05
CA PRO A 130 8.10 -13.19 9.79
C PRO A 130 7.17 -12.59 8.74
N PHE A 131 7.73 -12.03 7.66
CA PHE A 131 6.96 -11.18 6.75
C PHE A 131 7.24 -11.48 5.28
N LYS A 132 6.19 -11.43 4.46
CA LYS A 132 6.27 -11.51 3.00
C LYS A 132 5.41 -10.45 2.34
N TYR A 133 5.93 -9.81 1.31
CA TYR A 133 5.17 -8.88 0.49
C TYR A 133 4.98 -9.42 -0.93
N HIS A 134 3.80 -9.20 -1.50
CA HIS A 134 3.50 -9.46 -2.90
C HIS A 134 2.98 -8.18 -3.55
N ALA A 135 3.74 -7.63 -4.50
CA ALA A 135 3.31 -6.50 -5.32
C ALA A 135 2.41 -7.01 -6.44
N ASN A 136 1.20 -6.46 -6.56
CA ASN A 136 0.29 -6.74 -7.67
C ASN A 136 -0.08 -5.42 -8.36
N ALA A 137 0.61 -5.13 -9.47
CA ALA A 137 0.29 -3.97 -10.29
C ALA A 137 -0.91 -4.29 -11.17
N ALA A 138 -2.00 -3.55 -11.01
CA ALA A 138 -3.24 -3.79 -11.74
C ALA A 138 -3.56 -2.60 -12.65
N THR A 139 -3.92 -2.83 -13.91
CA THR A 139 -4.37 -1.75 -14.80
C THR A 139 -5.72 -1.19 -14.34
N ASN A 140 -6.58 -2.07 -13.82
CA ASN A 140 -7.82 -1.72 -13.16
C ASN A 140 -8.10 -2.68 -12.00
N TRP A 141 -8.85 -2.25 -10.99
CA TRP A 141 -9.11 -3.08 -9.81
C TRP A 141 -10.03 -4.27 -10.11
N GLU A 142 -10.95 -4.11 -11.06
CA GLU A 142 -11.90 -5.14 -11.49
C GLU A 142 -11.25 -6.27 -12.31
N GLU A 143 -10.06 -6.03 -12.85
CA GLU A 143 -9.32 -7.01 -13.67
C GLU A 143 -8.42 -7.94 -12.84
N ILE A 144 -8.43 -7.80 -11.52
CA ILE A 144 -7.58 -8.61 -10.65
C ILE A 144 -8.10 -10.03 -10.57
N GLU A 145 -7.34 -10.95 -11.18
CA GLU A 145 -7.65 -12.37 -11.11
C GLU A 145 -7.51 -12.90 -9.69
N PRO A 146 -8.49 -13.63 -9.14
CA PRO A 146 -8.39 -14.22 -7.80
C PRO A 146 -7.15 -15.10 -7.61
N ALA A 147 -6.70 -15.78 -8.67
CA ALA A 147 -5.49 -16.61 -8.64
C ALA A 147 -4.21 -15.78 -8.37
N SER A 148 -4.16 -14.52 -8.81
CA SER A 148 -3.02 -13.62 -8.59
C SER A 148 -2.81 -13.26 -7.11
N ILE A 149 -3.86 -13.34 -6.30
CA ILE A 149 -3.84 -13.05 -4.86
C ILE A 149 -3.13 -14.17 -4.06
N ARG A 150 -3.06 -15.39 -4.63
CA ARG A 150 -2.39 -16.57 -4.08
C ARG A 150 -2.91 -16.94 -2.69
N ILE A 151 -4.22 -17.05 -2.53
CA ILE A 151 -4.83 -17.43 -1.24
C ILE A 151 -4.36 -18.82 -0.84
N SER A 152 -4.04 -19.01 0.45
CA SER A 152 -3.61 -20.28 1.01
C SER A 152 -4.56 -20.71 2.14
N PRO A 153 -4.96 -21.98 2.22
CA PRO A 153 -5.95 -22.43 3.20
C PRO A 153 -5.43 -22.44 4.65
N ASP A 154 -4.12 -22.30 4.86
CA ASP A 154 -3.47 -22.21 6.17
C ASP A 154 -3.33 -20.76 6.69
N GLU A 155 -3.86 -19.79 5.95
CA GLU A 155 -3.82 -18.37 6.28
C GLU A 155 -5.22 -17.85 6.61
N VAL A 156 -5.30 -16.95 7.60
CA VAL A 156 -6.49 -16.18 7.95
C VAL A 156 -6.49 -14.84 7.24
#